data_AF-A0A947J9W5-F1
#
_entry.id   AF-A0A947J9W5-F1
#
_cell.length_a   1.000
_cell.length_b   1.000
_cell.length_c   1.000
_cell.angle_alpha   90.00
_cell.angle_beta   90.00
_cell.angle_gamma   90.00
#
_symmetry.space_group_name_H-M   'P 1'
#
loop_
_entity.id
_entity.type
_entity.pdbx_description
1 polymer ?
#
loop_
_entity_poly.entity_id
_entity_poly.type
_entity_poly.pdbx_seq_one_letter_code
_entity_poly.pdbx_strand_id
1 'polypeptide(L)'
;RIRGNGATPLPESVSRALRETRELVAAGRVPEAYAAVDRYPPDVRVVVRPFVTHFSGAKTVIGTARATMEFLRTITQGSDVLVAGQIALDGEAYGIRSTIGVPFVVGNQGVDRVFELPLSDEERESLCDSAARVQQKNARFL
;
A
#
# COMPACT_ATOMS: atom_id res chain seq x y z
N ARG A 1 -33.80 -24.86 -10.93
CA ARG A 1 -34.08 -24.45 -12.33
C ARG A 1 -34.00 -22.93 -12.41
N ILE A 2 -32.81 -22.38 -12.65
CA ILE A 2 -32.60 -20.93 -12.81
C ILE A 2 -32.73 -20.63 -14.30
N ARG A 3 -33.67 -19.74 -14.65
CA ARG A 3 -33.99 -19.32 -16.01
C ARG A 3 -32.77 -18.67 -16.66
N GLY A 4 -32.46 -19.09 -17.89
CA GLY A 4 -31.54 -18.36 -18.76
C GLY A 4 -32.10 -16.98 -19.11
N ASN A 5 -31.23 -15.98 -19.10
CA ASN A 5 -31.51 -14.65 -19.63
C ASN A 5 -30.19 -14.13 -20.22
N GLY A 6 -30.09 -14.12 -21.55
CA GLY A 6 -29.21 -13.29 -22.42
C GLY A 6 -27.78 -12.89 -22.02
N ALA A 7 -27.17 -13.46 -20.98
CA ALA A 7 -25.87 -13.03 -20.49
C ALA A 7 -24.76 -13.58 -21.39
N THR A 8 -23.95 -12.68 -21.93
CA THR A 8 -22.71 -13.02 -22.64
C THR A 8 -21.92 -14.04 -21.79
N PRO A 9 -21.51 -15.20 -22.35
CA PRO A 9 -20.74 -16.20 -21.64
C PRO A 9 -19.56 -15.57 -20.89
N LEU A 10 -19.27 -16.07 -19.68
CA LEU A 10 -18.19 -15.52 -18.85
C LEU A 10 -16.85 -15.38 -19.62
N PRO A 11 -16.39 -16.35 -20.43
CA PRO A 11 -15.16 -16.20 -21.21
C PRO A 11 -15.19 -15.03 -22.20
N GLU A 12 -16.34 -14.79 -22.84
CA GLU A 12 -16.52 -13.68 -23.78
C GLU A 12 -16.56 -12.34 -23.05
N SER A 13 -17.24 -12.29 -21.89
CA SER A 13 -17.29 -11.11 -21.03
C SER A 13 -15.90 -10.74 -20.50
N VAL A 14 -15.12 -11.73 -20.06
CA VAL A 14 -13.72 -11.54 -19.63
C VAL A 14 -12.85 -11.09 -20.79
N SER A 15 -12.97 -11.73 -21.97
CA SER A 15 -12.19 -11.36 -23.15
C SER A 15 -12.46 -9.92 -23.59
N ARG A 16 -13.71 -9.48 -23.54
CA ARG A 16 -14.12 -8.10 -23.84
C ARG A 16 -13.50 -7.13 -22.84
N ALA A 17 -13.65 -7.41 -21.55
CA ALA A 17 -13.13 -6.57 -20.47
C ALA A 17 -11.59 -6.47 -20.51
N LEU A 18 -10.89 -7.57 -20.80
CA LEU A 18 -9.43 -7.58 -20.96
C LEU A 18 -8.97 -6.73 -22.15
N ARG A 19 -9.73 -6.72 -23.25
CA ARG A 19 -9.41 -5.89 -24.42
C ARG A 19 -9.56 -4.40 -24.11
N GLU A 20 -10.71 -4.00 -23.57
CA GLU A 20 -10.99 -2.61 -23.20
C GLU A 20 -9.95 -2.09 -22.19
N THR A 21 -9.70 -2.85 -21.14
CA THR A 21 -8.75 -2.44 -20.09
C THR A 21 -7.30 -2.42 -20.59
N ARG A 22 -6.91 -3.31 -21.51
CA ARG A 22 -5.58 -3.29 -22.14
C ARG A 22 -5.38 -2.03 -22.97
N GLU A 23 -6.37 -1.61 -23.76
CA GLU A 23 -6.29 -0.37 -24.56
C GLU A 23 -6.10 0.85 -23.66
N LEU A 24 -6.86 0.94 -22.57
CA LEU A 24 -6.73 2.02 -21.59
C LEU A 24 -5.36 2.02 -20.90
N VAL A 25 -4.85 0.85 -20.49
CA VAL A 25 -3.52 0.72 -19.88
C VAL A 25 -2.41 1.09 -20.87
N ALA A 26 -2.50 0.63 -22.13
CA ALA A 26 -1.52 0.95 -23.18
C ALA A 26 -1.48 2.45 -23.50
N ALA A 27 -2.62 3.15 -23.35
CA ALA A 27 -2.72 4.60 -23.50
C ALA A 27 -2.32 5.40 -22.24
N GLY A 28 -1.86 4.74 -21.16
CA GLY A 28 -1.51 5.38 -19.89
C GLY A 28 -2.72 5.83 -19.06
N ARG A 29 -3.95 5.50 -19.46
CA ARG A 29 -5.22 5.90 -18.82
C ARG A 29 -5.61 4.94 -17.70
N VAL A 30 -4.70 4.76 -16.74
CA VAL A 30 -4.83 3.76 -15.65
C VAL A 30 -6.06 3.99 -14.75
N PRO A 31 -6.39 5.22 -14.30
CA PRO A 31 -7.59 5.46 -13.49
C PRO A 31 -8.87 5.02 -14.20
N GLU A 32 -8.92 5.23 -15.51
CA GLU A 32 -10.08 4.91 -16.35
C GLU A 32 -10.17 3.41 -16.62
N ALA A 33 -9.03 2.70 -16.68
CA ALA A 33 -9.01 1.25 -16.71
C ALA A 33 -9.60 0.65 -15.42
N TYR A 34 -9.30 1.20 -14.25
CA TYR A 34 -9.92 0.77 -12.99
C TYR A 34 -11.42 1.09 -12.95
N ALA A 35 -11.82 2.30 -13.36
CA ALA A 35 -13.23 2.67 -13.45
C ALA A 35 -14.02 1.77 -14.43
N ALA A 36 -13.41 1.36 -15.55
CA ALA A 36 -14.00 0.42 -16.48
C ALA A 36 -14.22 -0.96 -15.85
N VAL A 37 -13.22 -1.48 -15.11
CA VAL A 37 -13.35 -2.75 -14.38
C VAL A 37 -14.53 -2.72 -13.40
N ASP A 38 -14.71 -1.63 -12.65
CA ASP A 38 -15.76 -1.54 -11.63
C ASP A 38 -17.19 -1.56 -12.19
N ARG A 39 -17.38 -1.37 -13.50
CA ARG A 39 -18.68 -1.50 -14.19
C ARG A 39 -19.08 -2.95 -14.49
N TYR A 40 -18.14 -3.89 -14.44
CA TYR A 40 -18.40 -5.30 -14.73
C TYR A 40 -18.97 -6.06 -13.51
N PRO A 41 -19.68 -7.19 -13.72
CA PRO A 41 -20.12 -8.02 -12.60
C PRO A 41 -18.93 -8.64 -11.82
N PRO A 42 -19.14 -9.07 -10.55
CA PRO A 42 -18.05 -9.52 -9.67
C PRO A 42 -17.17 -10.65 -10.21
N ASP A 43 -17.76 -11.59 -10.94
CA ASP A 43 -17.11 -12.75 -11.57
C ASP A 43 -16.16 -12.36 -12.72
N VAL A 44 -16.46 -11.30 -13.45
CA VAL A 44 -15.54 -10.71 -14.45
C VAL A 44 -14.47 -9.87 -13.76
N ARG A 45 -14.86 -9.06 -12.75
CA ARG A 45 -13.95 -8.17 -12.02
C ARG A 45 -12.78 -8.91 -11.38
N VAL A 46 -13.05 -10.06 -10.75
CA VAL A 46 -12.00 -10.84 -10.06
C VAL A 46 -10.90 -11.31 -11.02
N VAL A 47 -11.23 -11.56 -12.29
CA VAL A 47 -10.26 -12.00 -13.31
C VAL A 47 -9.51 -10.81 -13.93
N VAL A 48 -10.20 -9.71 -14.19
CA VAL A 48 -9.66 -8.59 -14.99
C VAL A 48 -8.87 -7.59 -14.13
N ARG A 49 -9.28 -7.36 -12.88
CA ARG A 49 -8.63 -6.37 -11.99
C ARG A 49 -7.13 -6.65 -11.73
N PRO A 50 -6.68 -7.89 -11.53
CA PRO A 50 -5.26 -8.21 -11.43
C PRO A 50 -4.46 -7.84 -12.68
N PHE A 51 -5.04 -7.98 -13.88
CA PHE A 51 -4.40 -7.62 -15.14
C PHE A 51 -4.08 -6.13 -15.19
N VAL A 52 -5.07 -5.26 -14.93
CA VAL A 52 -4.86 -3.80 -14.90
C VAL A 52 -3.74 -3.44 -13.93
N THR A 53 -3.74 -4.06 -12.76
CA THR A 53 -2.74 -3.83 -11.72
C THR A 53 -1.34 -4.30 -12.14
N HIS A 54 -1.23 -5.45 -12.82
CA HIS A 54 0.04 -5.99 -13.31
C HIS A 54 0.65 -5.11 -14.40
N PHE A 55 -0.15 -4.74 -15.41
CA PHE A 55 0.35 -4.07 -16.61
C PHE A 55 0.42 -2.55 -16.51
N SER A 56 -0.29 -1.92 -15.56
CA SER A 56 -0.17 -0.47 -15.34
C SER A 56 1.08 -0.04 -14.59
N GLY A 57 1.79 -0.98 -13.94
CA GLY A 57 2.86 -0.64 -13.00
C GLY A 57 2.37 0.14 -11.76
N ALA A 58 1.06 0.36 -11.63
CA ALA A 58 0.47 1.25 -10.63
C ALA A 58 0.43 0.67 -9.21
N LYS A 59 0.96 -0.55 -9.00
CA LYS A 59 1.01 -1.24 -7.71
C LYS A 59 1.64 -0.35 -6.63
N THR A 60 2.77 0.29 -6.96
CA THR A 60 3.52 1.09 -6.00
C THR A 60 2.90 2.48 -5.83
N VAL A 61 2.56 3.17 -6.92
CA VAL A 61 2.01 4.53 -6.86
C VAL A 61 0.66 4.56 -6.13
N ILE A 62 -0.24 3.62 -6.44
CA ILE A 62 -1.56 3.55 -5.80
C ILE A 62 -1.41 3.14 -4.34
N GLY A 63 -0.52 2.18 -4.03
CA GLY A 63 -0.25 1.74 -2.66
C GLY A 63 0.25 2.89 -1.78
N THR A 64 1.26 3.62 -2.24
CA THR A 64 1.85 4.75 -1.52
C THR A 64 0.88 5.92 -1.40
N ALA A 65 0.14 6.25 -2.46
CA ALA A 65 -0.88 7.30 -2.42
C ALA A 65 -2.00 6.96 -1.42
N ARG A 66 -2.45 5.70 -1.40
CA ARG A 66 -3.45 5.23 -0.44
C ARG A 66 -2.94 5.31 1.00
N ALA A 67 -1.71 4.86 1.28
CA ALA A 67 -1.12 4.96 2.61
C ALA A 67 -1.03 6.43 3.08
N THR A 68 -0.63 7.33 2.17
CA THR A 68 -0.57 8.77 2.44
C THR A 68 -1.95 9.34 2.78
N MET A 69 -2.96 9.03 1.96
CA MET A 69 -4.34 9.48 2.20
C MET A 69 -4.91 8.93 3.50
N GLU A 70 -4.54 7.70 3.88
CA GLU A 70 -4.94 7.11 5.15
C GLU A 70 -4.35 7.88 6.35
N PHE A 71 -3.07 8.26 6.30
CA PHE A 71 -2.47 9.12 7.34
C PHE A 71 -3.19 10.47 7.44
N LEU A 72 -3.42 11.14 6.31
CA LEU A 72 -4.13 12.42 6.29
C LEU A 72 -5.52 12.29 6.91
N ARG A 73 -6.25 11.24 6.55
CA ARG A 73 -7.57 10.95 7.11
C ARG A 73 -7.49 10.71 8.62
N THR A 74 -6.56 9.88 9.10
CA THR A 74 -6.36 9.58 10.52
C THR A 74 -6.11 10.85 11.32
N ILE A 75 -5.15 11.68 10.88
CA ILE A 75 -4.76 12.91 11.55
C ILE A 75 -5.93 13.90 11.58
N THR A 76 -6.61 14.10 10.45
CA THR A 76 -7.70 15.10 10.33
C THR A 76 -8.99 14.68 11.01
N GLN A 77 -9.26 13.38 11.16
CA GLN A 77 -10.46 12.87 11.82
C GLN A 77 -10.30 12.65 13.32
N GLY A 78 -9.09 12.84 13.87
CA GLY A 78 -8.84 12.64 15.30
C GLY A 78 -8.91 11.18 15.74
N SER A 79 -8.68 10.24 14.82
CA SER A 79 -8.58 8.82 15.13
C SER A 79 -7.12 8.41 15.34
N ASP A 80 -6.88 7.36 16.10
CA ASP A 80 -5.56 6.76 16.26
C ASP A 80 -5.41 5.55 15.33
N VAL A 81 -4.22 5.37 14.76
CA VAL A 81 -3.91 4.16 13.97
C VAL A 81 -2.52 3.62 14.30
N LEU A 82 -2.41 2.30 14.47
CA LEU A 82 -1.14 1.59 14.60
C LEU A 82 -0.54 1.38 13.21
N VAL A 83 0.71 1.79 13.04
CA VAL A 83 1.43 1.80 11.77
C VAL A 83 2.78 1.14 11.94
N ALA A 84 3.15 0.28 10.99
CA ALA A 84 4.53 -0.12 10.79
C ALA A 84 5.13 0.76 9.69
N GLY A 85 6.01 1.68 10.07
CA GLY A 85 6.56 2.68 9.15
C GLY A 85 7.87 3.26 9.69
N GLN A 86 8.45 4.22 8.96
CA GLN A 86 9.72 4.83 9.35
C GLN A 86 9.49 6.12 10.15
N ILE A 87 10.13 6.22 11.31
CA ILE A 87 10.17 7.43 12.15
C ILE A 87 11.61 7.72 12.59
N ALA A 88 11.88 8.97 12.92
CA ALA A 88 13.14 9.36 13.57
C ALA A 88 13.01 9.06 15.06
N LEU A 89 13.94 8.24 15.57
CA LEU A 89 14.07 7.96 17.00
C LEU A 89 15.24 8.74 17.58
N ASP A 90 15.11 9.16 18.83
CA ASP A 90 16.13 9.79 19.67
C ASP A 90 16.45 8.96 20.92
N GLY A 91 16.39 7.64 20.79
CA GLY A 91 16.72 6.67 21.84
C GLY A 91 15.54 6.16 22.65
N GLU A 92 14.32 6.65 22.39
CA GLU A 92 13.09 6.25 23.09
C GLU A 92 12.64 4.81 22.82
N ALA A 93 13.15 4.17 21.76
CA ALA A 93 12.87 2.76 21.45
C ALA A 93 14.15 2.04 20.98
N TYR A 94 14.38 0.84 21.52
CA TYR A 94 15.51 -0.05 21.25
C TYR A 94 16.90 0.56 21.51
N GLY A 95 16.98 1.79 22.04
CA GLY A 95 18.20 2.59 22.18
C GLY A 95 18.69 3.23 20.86
N ILE A 96 17.85 3.26 19.83
CA ILE A 96 18.23 3.74 18.49
C ILE A 96 18.08 5.26 18.39
N ARG A 97 19.12 5.95 17.89
CA ARG A 97 19.13 7.41 17.61
C ARG A 97 19.29 7.67 16.10
N SER A 98 18.31 7.27 15.31
CA SER A 98 18.33 7.31 13.84
C SER A 98 16.91 7.16 13.28
N THR A 99 16.74 7.33 11.97
CA THR A 99 15.50 6.96 11.28
C THR A 99 15.45 5.46 11.01
N ILE A 100 14.39 4.78 11.45
CA ILE A 100 14.21 3.34 11.27
C ILE A 100 12.73 2.96 11.19
N GLY A 101 12.45 1.79 10.60
CA GLY A 101 11.12 1.20 10.55
C GLY A 101 10.74 0.52 11.87
N VAL A 102 9.73 1.03 12.56
CA VAL A 102 9.20 0.47 13.83
C VAL A 102 7.68 0.61 13.90
N PRO A 103 6.97 -0.14 14.78
CA PRO A 103 5.56 0.09 15.02
C PRO A 103 5.33 1.32 15.92
N PHE A 104 4.43 2.20 15.50
CA PHE A 104 4.04 3.40 16.26
C PHE A 104 2.56 3.74 16.06
N VAL A 105 1.99 4.50 16.99
CA VAL A 105 0.67 5.12 16.85
C VAL A 105 0.82 6.49 16.20
N VAL A 106 -0.01 6.75 15.20
CA VAL A 106 -0.28 8.10 14.69
C VAL A 106 -1.65 8.55 15.17
N GLY A 107 -1.70 9.71 15.83
CA GLY A 107 -2.93 10.42 16.17
C GLY A 107 -2.98 11.80 15.51
N ASN A 108 -3.77 12.72 16.07
CA ASN A 108 -3.98 14.04 15.48
C ASN A 108 -2.80 15.02 15.63
N GLN A 109 -1.82 14.72 16.50
CA GLN A 109 -0.59 15.51 16.67
C GLN A 109 0.63 14.86 16.01
N GLY A 110 0.44 13.81 15.20
CA GLY A 110 1.53 13.07 14.58
C GLY A 110 1.84 11.77 15.33
N VAL A 111 3.12 11.48 15.56
CA VAL A 111 3.55 10.25 16.23
C VAL A 111 3.33 10.39 17.73
N ASP A 112 2.43 9.58 18.29
CA ASP A 112 2.05 9.69 19.70
C ASP A 112 2.82 8.71 20.59
N ARG A 113 3.05 7.48 20.11
CA ARG A 113 3.66 6.38 20.87
C ARG A 113 4.43 5.45 19.95
N VAL A 114 5.59 4.97 20.40
CA VAL A 114 6.39 3.93 19.73
C VAL A 114 6.32 2.65 20.55
N PHE A 115 6.22 1.49 19.90
CA PHE A 115 6.17 0.21 20.59
C PHE A 115 7.46 -0.58 20.40
N GLU A 116 7.97 -1.08 21.53
CA GLU A 116 8.97 -2.15 21.51
C GLU A 116 8.25 -3.50 21.43
N LEU A 117 8.57 -4.26 20.40
CA LEU A 117 8.16 -5.64 20.28
C LEU A 117 9.16 -6.51 21.04
N PRO A 118 8.73 -7.65 21.59
CA PRO A 118 9.66 -8.64 22.14
C PRO A 118 10.46 -9.22 20.97
N LEU A 119 11.71 -8.77 20.83
CA LEU A 119 12.65 -9.25 19.83
C LEU A 119 13.64 -10.22 20.48
N SER A 120 14.06 -11.23 19.74
CA SER A 120 15.27 -11.99 20.07
C SER A 120 16.52 -11.12 19.95
N ASP A 121 17.63 -11.58 20.54
CA ASP A 121 18.91 -10.86 20.45
C ASP A 121 19.36 -10.67 19.00
N GLU A 122 19.16 -11.68 18.14
CA GLU A 122 19.51 -11.63 16.71
C GLU A 122 18.65 -10.63 15.92
N GLU A 123 17.34 -10.61 16.17
CA GLU A 123 16.43 -9.63 15.55
C GLU A 123 16.75 -8.21 16.00
N ARG A 124 17.08 -8.04 17.28
CA ARG A 124 17.48 -6.74 17.84
C ARG A 124 18.79 -6.26 17.24
N GLU A 125 19.79 -7.12 17.11
CA GLU A 125 21.06 -6.80 16.44
C GLU A 125 20.81 -6.40 14.99
N SER A 126 20.02 -7.18 14.25
CA SER A 126 19.64 -6.87 12.86
C SER A 126 18.93 -5.52 12.70
N LEU A 127 18.04 -5.18 13.64
CA LEU A 127 17.33 -3.89 13.66
C LEU A 127 18.31 -2.73 13.90
N CYS A 128 19.19 -2.85 14.89
CA CYS A 128 20.22 -1.85 15.21
C CYS A 128 21.19 -1.63 14.04
N ASP A 129 21.64 -2.71 13.40
CA ASP A 129 22.49 -2.66 12.22
C ASP A 129 21.82 -1.94 11.05
N SER A 130 20.53 -2.21 10.82
CA SER A 130 19.74 -1.51 9.81
C SER A 130 19.67 -0.01 10.09
N ALA A 131 19.40 0.38 11.34
CA ALA A 131 19.34 1.78 11.76
C ALA A 131 20.69 2.50 11.59
N ALA A 132 21.80 1.83 11.90
CA ALA A 132 23.16 2.34 11.70
C ALA A 132 23.47 2.58 10.21
N ARG A 133 23.04 1.67 9.32
CA ARG A 133 23.20 1.83 7.87
C ARG A 133 22.39 3.00 7.33
N VAL A 134 21.17 3.23 7.84
CA VAL A 134 20.36 4.40 7.49
C VAL A 134 21.04 5.69 7.97
N GLN A 135 21.54 5.71 9.21
CA GLN A 135 22.26 6.87 9.75
C GLN A 135 23.48 7.22 8.91
N GLN A 136 24.28 6.21 8.53
CA GLN A 136 25.46 6.41 7.68
C GLN A 136 25.09 7.00 6.32
N LYS A 137 23.96 6.58 5.74
CA LYS A 137 23.47 7.15 4.47
C LYS A 137 23.02 8.61 4.66
N ASN A 138 22.27 8.91 5.72
CA ASN A 138 21.77 10.26 5.99
C ASN A 138 22.91 11.24 6.27
N ALA A 139 23.94 10.82 7.01
CA ALA A 139 25.14 11.62 7.30
C ALA A 139 25.98 12.01 6.06
N ARG A 140 25.67 11.47 4.87
CA ARG A 140 26.28 11.94 3.61
C ARG A 140 25.61 13.18 3.04
N PHE A 141 24.41 13.50 3.51
CA PHE A 141 23.55 14.55 2.95
C PHE A 141 23.14 15.63 3.97
N LEU A 142 23.34 15.37 5.27
CA LEU A 142 23.13 16.30 6.38
C LEU A 142 24.50 16.64 6.99
#